data_AF-A0A6V8EXS5-F1
#
_entry.id   AF-A0A6V8EXS5-F1
#
_cell.length_a   1.000
_cell.length_b   1.000
_cell.length_c   1.000
_cell.angle_alpha   90.00
_cell.angle_beta   90.00
_cell.angle_gamma   90.00
#
_symmetry.space_group_name_H-M   'P 1'
#
loop_
_entity.id
_entity.type
_entity.pdbx_description
1 polymer ?
#
loop_
_entity_poly.entity_id
_entity_poly.type
_entity_poly.pdbx_seq_one_letter_code
_entity_poly.pdbx_strand_id
1 'polypeptide(L)'
;MMDTKWVLMTNDDGIDAPGFEMLVKAMNKAGIPLVAFAPSGNKSACSMQLNLGKPIDLHNRRELIQQWDLDESIGVHLFALDGTPCDTMIVALDGGLNHVLPDIQPSLVLSGVNLGPNLSQDSYHSGTMGAAREAGLYGIPAIASSYTSFDPEGMKVGIEATVELVQRVLPLVPKTPENLCRPHIDLHAEHVSSWPNPAPERSATEAEQQLMSAFKNGELMLNLNVPPEWNGSYQTTRLGMRWYRNAVQFSEGKGGSVESTFTIGAAYIDNETVESGDCDSVALGIASISSLPTWPQTHPLALDDALLAHALQSDETGHPMWFKG
;
A
#
# COMPACT_ATOMS: atom_id res chain seq x y z
N MET A 1 9.15 2.19 27.29
CA MET A 1 9.82 2.49 26.01
C MET A 1 10.27 1.25 25.23
N MET A 2 10.27 0.02 25.79
CA MET A 2 10.87 -1.15 25.11
C MET A 2 9.98 -1.91 24.10
N ASP A 3 8.71 -1.55 23.88
CA ASP A 3 7.78 -2.35 23.04
C ASP A 3 7.05 -1.54 21.94
N THR A 4 7.63 -0.41 21.55
CA THR A 4 7.01 0.50 20.57
C THR A 4 7.15 -0.05 19.15
N LYS A 5 6.02 -0.21 18.44
CA LYS A 5 5.96 -0.53 16.99
C LYS A 5 5.81 0.74 16.18
N TRP A 6 6.71 0.96 15.24
CA TRP A 6 6.71 2.16 14.38
C TRP A 6 6.09 1.85 13.03
N VAL A 7 5.32 2.80 12.50
CA VAL A 7 4.80 2.74 11.12
C VAL A 7 5.66 3.65 10.23
N LEU A 8 6.26 3.09 9.19
CA LEU A 8 6.90 3.87 8.13
C LEU A 8 5.83 4.28 7.11
N MET A 9 5.71 5.57 6.84
CA MET A 9 4.67 6.14 6.01
C MET A 9 5.23 6.78 4.74
N THR A 10 4.49 6.67 3.64
CA THR A 10 4.76 7.35 2.37
C THR A 10 3.46 7.54 1.57
N ASN A 11 3.55 8.22 0.43
CA ASN A 11 2.48 8.36 -0.56
C ASN A 11 3.08 8.67 -1.94
N ASP A 12 2.23 8.85 -2.95
CA ASP A 12 2.61 9.36 -4.28
C ASP A 12 2.19 10.81 -4.55
N ASP A 13 1.39 11.42 -3.69
CA ASP A 13 1.01 12.84 -3.81
C ASP A 13 2.07 13.82 -3.25
N GLY A 14 2.96 13.33 -2.39
CA GLY A 14 4.03 14.09 -1.75
C GLY A 14 3.77 14.46 -0.28
N ILE A 15 4.83 14.86 0.42
CA ILE A 15 4.83 15.15 1.88
C ILE A 15 3.86 16.27 2.27
N ASP A 16 3.70 17.29 1.43
CA ASP A 16 2.84 18.45 1.68
C ASP A 16 1.40 18.24 1.18
N ALA A 17 1.05 17.03 0.74
CA ALA A 17 -0.29 16.73 0.25
C ALA A 17 -1.31 16.79 1.40
N PRO A 18 -2.48 17.45 1.21
CA PRO A 18 -3.50 17.56 2.25
C PRO A 18 -3.96 16.20 2.81
N GLY A 19 -4.11 15.19 1.94
CA GLY A 19 -4.47 13.84 2.37
C GLY A 19 -3.41 13.17 3.26
N PHE A 20 -2.13 13.44 2.98
CA PHE A 20 -1.03 12.92 3.79
C PHE A 20 -0.93 13.61 5.14
N GLU A 21 -1.08 14.95 5.18
CA GLU A 21 -1.20 15.70 6.43
C GLU A 21 -2.33 15.10 7.29
N MET A 22 -3.52 14.92 6.71
CA MET A 22 -4.68 14.42 7.44
C MET A 22 -4.44 13.00 7.98
N LEU A 23 -3.82 12.11 7.20
CA LEU A 23 -3.47 10.76 7.65
C LEU A 23 -2.44 10.79 8.78
N VAL A 24 -1.35 11.56 8.65
CA VAL A 24 -0.32 11.70 9.70
C VAL A 24 -0.94 12.20 11.00
N LYS A 25 -1.81 13.21 10.93
CA LYS A 25 -2.53 13.74 12.11
C LYS A 25 -3.44 12.69 12.74
N ALA A 26 -4.16 11.91 11.92
CA ALA A 26 -5.05 10.87 12.42
C ALA A 26 -4.27 9.73 13.11
N MET A 27 -3.16 9.29 12.51
CA MET A 27 -2.25 8.29 13.08
C MET A 27 -1.62 8.76 14.40
N ASN A 28 -1.14 10.01 14.44
CA ASN A 28 -0.58 10.60 15.66
C ASN A 28 -1.64 10.71 16.77
N LYS A 29 -2.85 11.18 16.45
CA LYS A 29 -3.98 11.23 17.38
C LYS A 29 -4.42 9.86 17.88
N ALA A 30 -4.28 8.83 17.05
CA ALA A 30 -4.53 7.43 17.42
C ALA A 30 -3.42 6.85 18.33
N GLY A 31 -2.38 7.62 18.66
CA GLY A 31 -1.28 7.20 19.50
C GLY A 31 -0.31 6.26 18.80
N ILE A 32 -0.27 6.27 17.47
CA ILE A 32 0.60 5.40 16.67
C ILE A 32 1.90 6.15 16.34
N PRO A 33 3.06 5.69 16.82
CA PRO A 33 4.36 6.24 16.48
C PRO A 33 4.65 6.04 14.99
N LEU A 34 5.12 7.09 14.33
CA LEU A 34 5.30 7.08 12.88
C LEU A 34 6.57 7.80 12.42
N VAL A 35 7.10 7.32 11.30
CA VAL A 35 8.14 8.02 10.53
C VAL A 35 7.66 8.15 9.10
N ALA A 36 7.68 9.34 8.51
CA ALA A 36 7.36 9.54 7.11
C ALA A 36 8.63 9.73 6.28
N PHE A 37 8.74 8.96 5.19
CA PHE A 37 9.64 9.21 4.07
C PHE A 37 8.75 9.33 2.84
N ALA A 38 8.38 10.55 2.46
CA ALA A 38 7.48 10.81 1.34
C ALA A 38 8.19 11.63 0.25
N PRO A 39 7.72 11.58 -1.01
CA PRO A 39 8.25 12.44 -2.07
C PRO A 39 8.12 13.94 -1.72
N SER A 40 9.09 14.76 -2.13
CA SER A 40 9.01 16.22 -1.94
C SER A 40 7.90 16.91 -2.74
N GLY A 41 7.31 16.22 -3.72
CA GLY A 41 6.19 16.72 -4.51
C GLY A 41 5.45 15.58 -5.21
N ASN A 42 4.38 15.90 -5.93
CA ASN A 42 3.51 14.90 -6.56
C ASN A 42 4.26 14.05 -7.60
N LYS A 43 4.05 12.73 -7.50
CA LYS A 43 4.57 11.63 -8.34
C LYS A 43 3.46 10.63 -8.70
N SER A 44 2.22 11.08 -8.88
CA SER A 44 1.11 10.21 -9.26
C SER A 44 1.39 9.49 -10.60
N ALA A 45 0.86 8.27 -10.75
CA ALA A 45 1.04 7.41 -11.93
C ALA A 45 2.51 6.98 -12.23
N CYS A 46 3.39 7.00 -11.23
CA CYS A 46 4.77 6.55 -11.36
C CYS A 46 4.95 5.02 -11.28
N SER A 47 3.93 4.22 -10.94
CA SER A 47 4.07 2.77 -10.72
C SER A 47 5.28 2.47 -9.81
N MET A 48 6.17 1.56 -10.22
CA MET A 48 7.43 1.24 -9.54
C MET A 48 8.65 1.95 -10.18
N GLN A 49 8.51 3.23 -10.56
CA GLN A 49 9.62 4.00 -11.12
C GLN A 49 10.75 4.19 -10.09
N LEU A 50 12.00 4.00 -10.53
CA LEU A 50 13.21 4.21 -9.73
C LEU A 50 14.12 5.28 -10.36
N ASN A 51 14.74 6.12 -9.53
CA ASN A 51 15.78 7.05 -9.98
C ASN A 51 17.16 6.40 -9.89
N LEU A 52 17.67 5.89 -11.02
CA LEU A 52 18.98 5.25 -11.09
C LEU A 52 20.09 6.23 -11.47
N GLY A 53 21.21 6.18 -10.74
CA GLY A 53 22.45 6.88 -11.08
C GLY A 53 22.42 8.39 -10.89
N LYS A 54 21.43 8.94 -10.17
CA LYS A 54 21.35 10.35 -9.80
C LYS A 54 21.30 10.50 -8.29
N PRO A 55 22.01 11.47 -7.68
CA PRO A 55 21.83 11.80 -6.27
C PRO A 55 20.38 12.18 -5.98
N ILE A 56 19.88 11.77 -4.82
CA ILE A 56 18.54 12.11 -4.32
C ILE A 56 18.73 12.76 -2.94
N ASP A 57 18.22 13.97 -2.78
CA ASP A 57 18.37 14.72 -1.53
C ASP A 57 17.25 14.37 -0.55
N LEU A 58 17.61 14.27 0.73
CA LEU A 58 16.71 14.05 1.86
C LEU A 58 16.60 15.33 2.68
N HIS A 59 15.37 15.79 2.89
CA HIS A 59 15.06 17.01 3.63
C HIS A 59 14.35 16.65 4.93
N ASN A 60 14.86 17.12 6.06
CA ASN A 60 14.17 17.01 7.35
C ASN A 60 13.04 18.05 7.41
N ARG A 61 11.80 17.58 7.59
CA ARG A 61 10.59 18.41 7.61
C ARG A 61 10.03 18.59 9.02
N ARG A 62 10.90 18.71 10.04
CA ARG A 62 10.52 18.85 11.45
C ARG A 62 9.57 20.03 11.69
N GLU A 63 9.63 21.09 10.90
CA GLU A 63 8.71 22.23 11.00
C GLU A 63 7.24 21.85 10.80
N LEU A 64 6.96 20.78 10.04
CA LEU A 64 5.60 20.27 9.85
C LEU A 64 4.98 19.75 11.14
N ILE A 65 5.79 19.27 12.10
CA ILE A 65 5.28 18.81 13.41
C ILE A 65 4.55 19.94 14.12
N GLN A 66 5.12 21.15 14.12
CA GLN A 66 4.48 22.31 14.72
C GLN A 66 3.34 22.85 13.86
N GLN A 67 3.50 22.88 12.53
CA GLN A 67 2.47 23.39 11.62
C GLN A 67 1.20 22.54 11.64
N TRP A 68 1.35 21.22 11.80
CA TRP A 68 0.25 20.26 11.83
C TRP A 68 -0.26 19.95 13.23
N ASP A 69 0.27 20.61 14.27
CA ASP A 69 -0.11 20.43 15.68
C ASP A 69 -0.01 18.95 16.13
N LEU A 70 1.12 18.32 15.81
CA LEU A 70 1.38 16.91 16.16
C LEU A 70 1.94 16.79 17.57
N ASP A 71 1.49 15.76 18.30
CA ASP A 71 2.04 15.41 19.61
C ASP A 71 3.37 14.67 19.44
N GLU A 72 4.49 15.37 19.66
CA GLU A 72 5.83 14.81 19.63
C GLU A 72 6.03 13.68 20.64
N SER A 73 5.26 13.63 21.74
CA SER A 73 5.42 12.61 22.77
C SER A 73 4.97 11.22 22.33
N ILE A 74 4.16 11.13 21.27
CA ILE A 74 3.77 9.87 20.62
C ILE A 74 4.93 9.27 19.79
N GLY A 75 5.83 10.13 19.29
CA GLY A 75 6.90 9.75 18.36
C GLY A 75 6.49 10.01 16.91
N VAL A 76 6.97 11.12 16.34
CA VAL A 76 6.74 11.49 14.95
C VAL A 76 7.99 12.10 14.32
N HIS A 77 8.36 11.59 13.15
CA HIS A 77 9.46 12.12 12.35
C HIS A 77 9.05 12.24 10.89
N LEU A 78 9.35 13.37 10.24
CA LEU A 78 8.89 13.67 8.88
C LEU A 78 10.07 14.03 7.99
N PHE A 79 10.24 13.30 6.89
CA PHE A 79 11.27 13.55 5.90
C PHE A 79 10.68 13.57 4.49
N ALA A 80 11.20 14.48 3.67
CA ALA A 80 10.88 14.57 2.25
C ALA A 80 12.08 14.12 1.43
N LEU A 81 11.84 13.32 0.40
CA LEU A 81 12.88 12.83 -0.51
C LEU A 81 12.58 13.32 -1.93
N ASP A 82 13.59 13.82 -2.64
CA ASP A 82 13.47 14.27 -4.04
C ASP A 82 13.36 13.11 -5.07
N GLY A 83 12.78 11.97 -4.65
CA GLY A 83 12.62 10.74 -5.42
C GLY A 83 11.17 10.38 -5.72
N THR A 84 10.95 9.15 -6.17
CA THR A 84 9.63 8.51 -6.31
C THR A 84 9.19 7.84 -5.00
N PRO A 85 7.93 7.37 -4.89
CA PRO A 85 7.49 6.59 -3.75
C PRO A 85 8.35 5.33 -3.51
N CYS A 86 8.74 4.60 -4.56
CA CYS A 86 9.65 3.47 -4.43
C CYS A 86 11.05 3.88 -3.95
N ASP A 87 11.60 4.99 -4.47
CA ASP A 87 12.88 5.52 -3.97
C ASP A 87 12.80 5.84 -2.48
N THR A 88 11.67 6.37 -2.00
CA THR A 88 11.49 6.67 -0.56
C THR A 88 11.56 5.40 0.29
N MET A 89 11.00 4.29 -0.19
CA MET A 89 11.04 3.00 0.52
C MET A 89 12.44 2.39 0.47
N ILE A 90 13.09 2.39 -0.68
CA ILE A 90 14.47 1.91 -0.81
C ILE A 90 15.39 2.69 0.10
N VAL A 91 15.36 4.04 0.04
CA VAL A 91 16.22 4.88 0.87
C VAL A 91 15.91 4.69 2.35
N ALA A 92 14.64 4.65 2.76
CA ALA A 92 14.28 4.45 4.16
C ALA A 92 14.75 3.09 4.68
N LEU A 93 14.45 2.00 3.97
CA LEU A 93 14.68 0.63 4.43
C LEU A 93 16.13 0.18 4.27
N ASP A 94 16.84 0.64 3.24
CA ASP A 94 18.25 0.31 2.96
C ASP A 94 19.23 1.29 3.62
N GLY A 95 18.98 1.59 4.90
CA GLY A 95 19.92 2.30 5.77
C GLY A 95 19.72 3.80 5.91
N GLY A 96 18.88 4.46 5.11
CA GLY A 96 18.59 5.89 5.25
C GLY A 96 17.86 6.20 6.56
N LEU A 97 16.89 5.37 6.97
CA LEU A 97 16.25 5.52 8.27
C LEU A 97 17.24 5.34 9.42
N ASN A 98 18.07 4.29 9.38
CA ASN A 98 19.10 4.04 10.38
C ASN A 98 20.14 5.18 10.45
N HIS A 99 20.40 5.86 9.33
CA HIS A 99 21.30 7.01 9.30
C HIS A 99 20.74 8.22 10.07
N VAL A 100 19.44 8.52 9.93
CA VAL A 100 18.82 9.69 10.56
C VAL A 100 18.21 9.40 11.93
N LEU A 101 17.83 8.15 12.18
CA LEU A 101 17.10 7.67 13.37
C LEU A 101 17.55 6.23 13.72
N PRO A 102 18.77 6.02 14.24
CA PRO A 102 19.36 4.68 14.43
C PRO A 102 18.62 3.78 15.42
N ASP A 103 17.82 4.36 16.32
CA ASP A 103 17.08 3.62 17.34
C ASP A 103 15.66 3.22 16.88
N ILE A 104 15.26 3.56 15.64
CA ILE A 104 13.93 3.33 15.11
C ILE A 104 13.98 2.33 13.95
N GLN A 105 13.20 1.27 14.10
CA GLN A 105 12.96 0.27 13.05
C GLN A 105 11.45 0.13 12.83
N PRO A 106 10.96 0.20 11.57
CA PRO A 106 9.54 0.13 11.29
C PRO A 106 9.06 -1.31 11.37
N SER A 107 7.89 -1.50 11.95
CA SER A 107 7.20 -2.79 12.03
C SER A 107 6.24 -3.03 10.87
N LEU A 108 5.79 -1.94 10.23
CA LEU A 108 4.79 -1.92 9.17
C LEU A 108 5.05 -0.73 8.24
N VAL A 109 4.81 -0.90 6.93
CA VAL A 109 4.73 0.22 5.98
C VAL A 109 3.27 0.55 5.67
N LEU A 110 2.95 1.84 5.64
CA LEU A 110 1.68 2.38 5.16
C LEU A 110 1.93 3.36 4.02
N SER A 111 1.46 3.02 2.83
CA SER A 111 1.49 3.88 1.65
C SER A 111 0.08 4.42 1.39
N GLY A 112 -0.11 5.74 1.45
CA GLY A 112 -1.41 6.38 1.24
C GLY A 112 -1.66 7.59 2.15
N VAL A 113 -2.89 8.08 2.26
CA VAL A 113 -4.07 7.66 1.49
C VAL A 113 -4.03 8.32 0.11
N ASN A 114 -4.04 7.50 -0.96
CA ASN A 114 -4.08 7.99 -2.33
C ASN A 114 -5.42 8.65 -2.64
N LEU A 115 -5.40 9.78 -3.35
CA LEU A 115 -6.60 10.39 -3.92
C LEU A 115 -6.94 9.74 -5.27
N GLY A 116 -7.87 8.79 -5.24
CA GLY A 116 -8.30 8.01 -6.38
C GLY A 116 -8.22 6.50 -6.12
N PRO A 117 -9.01 5.69 -6.84
CA PRO A 117 -9.04 4.25 -6.66
C PRO A 117 -7.76 3.57 -7.16
N ASN A 118 -7.34 2.52 -6.46
CA ASN A 118 -6.35 1.55 -6.91
C ASN A 118 -7.00 0.16 -6.95
N LEU A 119 -8.03 0.04 -7.80
CA LEU A 119 -8.88 -1.14 -7.98
C LEU A 119 -8.50 -1.87 -9.27
N SER A 120 -8.66 -3.20 -9.28
CA SER A 120 -8.42 -4.00 -10.50
C SER A 120 -7.06 -3.67 -11.14
N GLN A 121 -7.02 -3.38 -12.45
CA GLN A 121 -5.80 -3.06 -13.19
C GLN A 121 -5.16 -1.71 -12.83
N ASP A 122 -5.86 -0.81 -12.14
CA ASP A 122 -5.26 0.47 -11.69
C ASP A 122 -4.09 0.23 -10.75
N SER A 123 -4.14 -0.90 -10.02
CA SER A 123 -3.10 -1.30 -9.08
C SER A 123 -1.71 -1.42 -9.70
N TYR A 124 -1.58 -1.64 -11.01
CA TYR A 124 -0.29 -1.73 -11.70
C TYR A 124 0.39 -0.38 -11.91
N HIS A 125 -0.38 0.70 -12.08
CA HIS A 125 0.15 2.02 -12.42
C HIS A 125 0.32 2.94 -11.20
N SER A 126 -0.14 2.47 -10.05
CA SER A 126 -0.17 3.23 -8.80
C SER A 126 1.21 3.33 -8.13
N GLY A 127 1.64 4.55 -7.84
CA GLY A 127 2.84 4.79 -7.02
C GLY A 127 2.61 4.38 -5.56
N THR A 128 1.40 4.62 -5.04
CA THR A 128 0.98 4.14 -3.72
C THR A 128 1.12 2.61 -3.59
N MET A 129 0.63 1.85 -4.58
CA MET A 129 0.82 0.38 -4.61
C MET A 129 2.29 -0.01 -4.81
N GLY A 130 3.00 0.71 -5.67
CA GLY A 130 4.42 0.48 -5.93
C GLY A 130 5.26 0.57 -4.67
N ALA A 131 5.05 1.59 -3.84
CA ALA A 131 5.77 1.76 -2.58
C ALA A 131 5.44 0.64 -1.56
N ALA A 132 4.17 0.26 -1.40
CA ALA A 132 3.83 -0.85 -0.51
C ALA A 132 4.43 -2.18 -0.99
N ARG A 133 4.44 -2.43 -2.31
CA ARG A 133 5.11 -3.60 -2.90
C ARG A 133 6.63 -3.55 -2.69
N GLU A 134 7.25 -2.39 -2.88
CA GLU A 134 8.68 -2.19 -2.65
C GLU A 134 9.07 -2.52 -1.19
N ALA A 135 8.26 -2.08 -0.23
CA ALA A 135 8.47 -2.46 1.18
C ALA A 135 8.42 -3.98 1.39
N GLY A 136 7.51 -4.68 0.71
CA GLY A 136 7.47 -6.14 0.71
C GLY A 136 8.70 -6.79 0.06
N LEU A 137 9.28 -6.19 -0.99
CA LEU A 137 10.55 -6.64 -1.58
C LEU A 137 11.71 -6.54 -0.58
N TYR A 138 11.65 -5.57 0.34
CA TYR A 138 12.58 -5.43 1.46
C TYR A 138 12.17 -6.24 2.71
N GLY A 139 11.14 -7.08 2.61
CA GLY A 139 10.72 -8.01 3.65
C GLY A 139 9.93 -7.38 4.80
N ILE A 140 9.23 -6.27 4.53
CA ILE A 140 8.39 -5.58 5.50
C ILE A 140 6.90 -5.76 5.14
N PRO A 141 6.02 -6.09 6.11
CA PRO A 141 4.58 -6.07 5.89
C PRO A 141 4.11 -4.67 5.48
N ALA A 142 3.22 -4.60 4.49
CA ALA A 142 2.81 -3.32 3.91
C ALA A 142 1.32 -3.22 3.61
N ILE A 143 0.79 -2.01 3.77
CA ILE A 143 -0.57 -1.61 3.41
C ILE A 143 -0.48 -0.49 2.38
N ALA A 144 -1.14 -0.66 1.25
CA ALA A 144 -1.51 0.43 0.35
C ALA A 144 -2.95 0.85 0.65
N SER A 145 -3.21 2.15 0.75
CA SER A 145 -4.54 2.67 1.08
C SER A 145 -4.96 3.80 0.14
N SER A 146 -6.20 3.73 -0.34
CA SER A 146 -6.72 4.60 -1.38
C SER A 146 -8.16 5.03 -1.07
N TYR A 147 -8.46 6.31 -1.32
CA TYR A 147 -9.82 6.84 -1.29
C TYR A 147 -10.37 6.87 -2.70
N THR A 148 -11.50 6.22 -2.98
CA THR A 148 -11.94 5.95 -4.36
C THR A 148 -12.64 7.12 -5.04
N SER A 149 -12.33 8.34 -4.62
CA SER A 149 -12.75 9.59 -5.25
C SER A 149 -11.53 10.44 -5.57
N PHE A 150 -11.64 11.19 -6.66
CA PHE A 150 -10.66 12.23 -7.02
C PHE A 150 -10.99 13.59 -6.39
N ASP A 151 -12.15 13.70 -5.76
CA ASP A 151 -12.52 14.85 -4.93
C ASP A 151 -12.00 14.61 -3.50
N PRO A 152 -11.15 15.48 -2.95
CA PRO A 152 -10.71 15.37 -1.57
C PRO A 152 -11.83 15.58 -0.55
N GLU A 153 -12.98 16.14 -0.96
CA GLU A 153 -14.16 16.23 -0.10
C GLU A 153 -14.61 14.83 0.33
N GLY A 154 -14.67 14.61 1.65
CA GLY A 154 -15.04 13.31 2.21
C GLY A 154 -13.87 12.36 2.50
N MET A 155 -12.62 12.67 2.10
CA MET A 155 -11.43 11.83 2.33
C MET A 155 -11.24 11.39 3.81
N LYS A 156 -11.81 12.15 4.74
CA LYS A 156 -11.85 11.81 6.17
C LYS A 156 -12.32 10.36 6.42
N VAL A 157 -13.32 9.87 5.70
CA VAL A 157 -13.80 8.48 5.86
C VAL A 157 -12.75 7.46 5.41
N GLY A 158 -12.01 7.79 4.34
CA GLY A 158 -10.87 7.02 3.88
C GLY A 158 -9.81 6.90 4.98
N ILE A 159 -9.44 8.03 5.58
CA ILE A 159 -8.44 8.09 6.66
C ILE A 159 -8.91 7.33 7.90
N GLU A 160 -10.17 7.48 8.31
CA GLU A 160 -10.75 6.75 9.44
C GLU A 160 -10.64 5.23 9.20
N ALA A 161 -11.07 4.76 8.03
CA ALA A 161 -10.98 3.34 7.67
C ALA A 161 -9.53 2.84 7.59
N THR A 162 -8.58 3.67 7.12
CA THR A 162 -7.15 3.34 7.10
C THR A 162 -6.59 3.18 8.51
N VAL A 163 -6.89 4.11 9.42
CA VAL A 163 -6.43 4.06 10.81
C VAL A 163 -6.99 2.83 11.52
N GLU A 164 -8.27 2.53 11.32
CA GLU A 164 -8.90 1.32 11.88
C GLU A 164 -8.20 0.04 11.39
N LEU A 165 -7.90 -0.05 10.09
CA LEU A 165 -7.17 -1.20 9.54
C LEU A 165 -5.74 -1.30 10.13
N VAL A 166 -5.03 -0.17 10.26
CA VAL A 166 -3.69 -0.19 10.86
C VAL A 166 -3.76 -0.61 12.33
N GLN A 167 -4.73 -0.14 13.10
CA GLN A 167 -4.94 -0.58 14.49
C GLN A 167 -5.24 -2.07 14.61
N ARG A 168 -5.94 -2.65 13.62
CA ARG A 168 -6.20 -4.10 13.53
C ARG A 168 -4.92 -4.88 13.21
N VAL A 169 -4.08 -4.37 12.30
CA VAL A 169 -2.91 -5.10 11.75
C VAL A 169 -1.64 -4.93 12.59
N LEU A 170 -1.38 -3.74 13.13
CA LEU A 170 -0.15 -3.42 13.86
C LEU A 170 0.14 -4.38 15.05
N PRO A 171 -0.86 -4.84 15.82
CA PRO A 171 -0.65 -5.86 16.85
C PRO A 171 -0.16 -7.20 16.30
N LEU A 172 -0.53 -7.56 15.06
CA LEU A 172 -0.25 -8.86 14.45
C LEU A 172 1.17 -8.98 13.89
N VAL A 173 1.80 -7.88 13.50
CA VAL A 173 3.17 -7.86 12.95
C VAL A 173 4.24 -7.85 14.06
N PRO A 174 5.43 -8.42 13.86
CA PRO A 174 6.51 -8.35 14.85
C PRO A 174 6.99 -6.91 15.02
N LYS A 175 7.48 -6.56 16.22
CA LYS A 175 8.09 -5.25 16.46
C LYS A 175 9.31 -5.01 15.57
N THR A 176 10.19 -5.99 15.53
CA THR A 176 11.37 -6.01 14.67
C THR A 176 11.09 -6.97 13.52
N PRO A 177 11.01 -6.49 12.27
CA PRO A 177 10.85 -7.38 11.13
C PRO A 177 12.07 -8.27 10.96
N GLU A 178 11.85 -9.58 11.01
CA GLU A 178 12.92 -10.59 10.92
C GLU A 178 13.52 -10.67 9.52
N ASN A 179 12.75 -10.30 8.49
CA ASN A 179 13.12 -10.39 7.09
C ASN A 179 13.53 -9.03 6.47
N LEU A 180 13.76 -7.98 7.27
CA LEU A 180 14.17 -6.66 6.77
C LEU A 180 15.45 -6.77 5.94
N CYS A 181 15.42 -6.31 4.70
CA CYS A 181 16.49 -6.43 3.70
C CYS A 181 16.85 -7.89 3.34
N ARG A 182 15.98 -8.85 3.66
CA ARG A 182 16.08 -10.27 3.29
C ARG A 182 17.46 -10.88 3.58
N PRO A 183 17.91 -10.88 4.85
CA PRO A 183 19.24 -11.38 5.22
C PRO A 183 19.41 -12.87 4.93
N HIS A 184 18.30 -13.60 4.88
CA HIS A 184 18.21 -14.98 4.45
C HIS A 184 16.98 -15.16 3.56
N ILE A 185 17.12 -15.93 2.47
CA ILE A 185 16.02 -16.26 1.57
C ILE A 185 15.76 -17.77 1.70
N ASP A 186 14.62 -18.12 2.30
CA ASP A 186 14.17 -19.51 2.41
C ASP A 186 13.23 -19.86 1.26
N LEU A 187 13.77 -20.57 0.26
CA LEU A 187 13.02 -21.06 -0.90
C LEU A 187 12.13 -22.26 -0.58
N HIS A 188 12.14 -22.74 0.67
CA HIS A 188 11.38 -23.88 1.14
C HIS A 188 10.40 -23.50 2.25
N ALA A 189 10.21 -22.21 2.51
CA ALA A 189 9.21 -21.74 3.46
C ALA A 189 7.82 -22.24 3.06
N GLU A 190 7.01 -22.67 4.04
CA GLU A 190 5.74 -23.35 3.76
C GLU A 190 4.71 -22.48 3.01
N HIS A 191 4.84 -21.15 3.12
CA HIS A 191 3.98 -20.19 2.45
C HIS A 191 4.40 -19.87 1.01
N VAL A 192 5.63 -20.19 0.59
CA VAL A 192 6.07 -19.95 -0.80
C VAL A 192 5.66 -21.10 -1.71
N SER A 193 5.48 -20.77 -2.99
CA SER A 193 5.01 -21.69 -4.01
C SER A 193 6.00 -22.83 -4.26
N SER A 194 5.47 -24.05 -4.40
CA SER A 194 6.23 -25.24 -4.81
C SER A 194 6.45 -25.33 -6.32
N TRP A 195 6.11 -24.28 -7.08
CA TRP A 195 6.18 -24.26 -8.55
C TRP A 195 7.54 -24.78 -9.07
N PRO A 196 7.54 -25.65 -10.10
CA PRO A 196 6.41 -26.07 -10.93
C PRO A 196 5.61 -27.26 -10.36
N ASN A 197 5.88 -27.71 -9.14
CA ASN A 197 5.14 -28.81 -8.53
C ASN A 197 3.74 -28.33 -8.08
N PRO A 198 2.78 -29.26 -7.91
CA PRO A 198 1.49 -28.94 -7.32
C PRO A 198 1.63 -28.30 -5.94
N ALA A 199 0.72 -27.38 -5.62
CA ALA A 199 0.62 -26.81 -4.28
C ALA A 199 0.36 -27.93 -3.25
N PRO A 200 0.97 -27.87 -2.06
CA PRO A 200 0.71 -28.85 -1.02
C PRO A 200 -0.73 -28.73 -0.50
N GLU A 201 -1.29 -29.84 -0.03
CA GLU A 201 -2.56 -29.82 0.69
C GLU A 201 -2.39 -29.11 2.04
N ARG A 202 -3.37 -28.29 2.40
CA ARG A 202 -3.37 -27.49 3.63
C ARG A 202 -4.75 -27.54 4.27
N SER A 203 -4.78 -27.64 5.59
CA SER A 203 -5.96 -27.30 6.38
C SER A 203 -6.19 -25.78 6.38
N ALA A 204 -7.41 -25.35 6.74
CA ALA A 204 -7.73 -23.93 6.85
C ALA A 204 -6.79 -23.20 7.83
N THR A 205 -6.49 -23.82 8.98
CA THR A 205 -5.58 -23.26 9.98
C THR A 205 -4.16 -23.10 9.46
N GLU A 206 -3.63 -24.10 8.73
CA GLU A 206 -2.30 -24.01 8.12
C GLU A 206 -2.24 -22.89 7.08
N ALA A 207 -3.27 -22.77 6.23
CA ALA A 207 -3.35 -21.70 5.25
C ALA A 207 -3.39 -20.30 5.91
N GLU A 208 -4.16 -20.12 6.99
CA GLU A 208 -4.21 -18.87 7.74
C GLU A 208 -2.85 -18.52 8.37
N GLN A 209 -2.17 -19.49 8.97
CA GLN A 209 -0.83 -19.30 9.54
C GLN A 209 0.20 -18.95 8.46
N GLN A 210 0.14 -19.60 7.30
CA GLN A 210 1.03 -19.33 6.18
C GLN A 210 0.76 -17.98 5.53
N LEU A 211 -0.49 -17.52 5.44
CA LEU A 211 -0.83 -16.16 5.00
C LEU A 211 -0.28 -15.11 5.95
N MET A 212 -0.44 -15.31 7.27
CA MET A 212 0.17 -14.42 8.26
C MET A 212 1.71 -14.42 8.17
N SER A 213 2.31 -15.59 7.92
CA SER A 213 3.75 -15.72 7.70
C SER A 213 4.21 -14.96 6.44
N ALA A 214 3.52 -15.12 5.32
CA ALA A 214 3.77 -14.40 4.08
C ALA A 214 3.62 -12.87 4.26
N PHE A 215 2.62 -12.42 5.01
CA PHE A 215 2.46 -11.00 5.30
C PHE A 215 3.63 -10.45 6.13
N LYS A 216 3.99 -11.13 7.23
CA LYS A 216 5.09 -10.73 8.12
C LYS A 216 6.45 -10.70 7.44
N ASN A 217 6.66 -11.53 6.42
CA ASN A 217 7.91 -11.63 5.67
C ASN A 217 7.92 -10.79 4.38
N GLY A 218 6.82 -10.09 4.07
CA GLY A 218 6.71 -9.17 2.94
C GLY A 218 6.32 -9.80 1.60
N GLU A 219 6.00 -11.10 1.55
CA GLU A 219 5.52 -11.80 0.34
C GLU A 219 4.04 -11.52 0.04
N LEU A 220 3.29 -11.02 1.03
CA LEU A 220 1.90 -10.58 0.90
C LEU A 220 1.77 -9.13 1.37
N MET A 221 0.99 -8.33 0.65
CA MET A 221 0.61 -6.96 1.02
C MET A 221 -0.91 -6.80 1.04
N LEU A 222 -1.39 -5.76 1.72
CA LEU A 222 -2.81 -5.40 1.75
C LEU A 222 -3.07 -4.17 0.87
N ASN A 223 -4.14 -4.21 0.09
CA ASN A 223 -4.65 -3.06 -0.66
C ASN A 223 -6.05 -2.69 -0.17
N LEU A 224 -6.16 -1.53 0.48
CA LEU A 224 -7.40 -0.96 1.00
C LEU A 224 -7.93 0.11 0.03
N ASN A 225 -9.18 -0.04 -0.41
CA ASN A 225 -9.90 1.00 -1.14
C ASN A 225 -11.18 1.36 -0.40
N VAL A 226 -11.38 2.65 -0.13
CA VAL A 226 -12.48 3.16 0.69
C VAL A 226 -13.39 4.07 -0.14
N PRO A 227 -14.70 3.76 -0.27
CA PRO A 227 -15.65 4.61 -0.99
C PRO A 227 -15.99 5.90 -0.24
N PRO A 228 -16.40 6.97 -0.95
CA PRO A 228 -16.93 8.20 -0.33
C PRO A 228 -18.10 7.97 0.61
N GLU A 229 -18.97 7.04 0.25
CA GLU A 229 -20.17 6.63 0.98
C GLU A 229 -19.92 5.43 1.91
N TRP A 230 -18.68 5.26 2.39
CA TRP A 230 -18.32 4.14 3.26
C TRP A 230 -19.28 3.99 4.44
N ASN A 231 -19.87 2.80 4.54
CA ASN A 231 -20.92 2.50 5.51
C ASN A 231 -20.39 1.96 6.86
N GLY A 232 -19.07 2.00 7.07
CA GLY A 232 -18.40 1.43 8.25
C GLY A 232 -18.04 -0.05 8.15
N SER A 233 -18.36 -0.71 7.03
CA SER A 233 -18.09 -2.15 6.83
C SER A 233 -16.89 -2.38 5.94
N TYR A 234 -16.21 -3.50 6.16
CA TYR A 234 -15.12 -3.98 5.33
C TYR A 234 -15.53 -5.25 4.59
N GLN A 235 -14.81 -5.58 3.53
CA GLN A 235 -14.94 -6.86 2.85
C GLN A 235 -13.58 -7.32 2.33
N THR A 236 -13.29 -8.60 2.54
CA THR A 236 -12.12 -9.26 1.98
C THR A 236 -12.38 -9.53 0.51
N THR A 237 -11.46 -9.08 -0.35
CA THR A 237 -11.66 -9.08 -1.79
C THR A 237 -10.45 -9.61 -2.55
N ARG A 238 -10.67 -9.90 -3.83
CA ARG A 238 -9.66 -9.98 -4.88
C ARG A 238 -9.78 -8.77 -5.79
N LEU A 239 -8.81 -8.60 -6.69
CA LEU A 239 -8.93 -7.66 -7.79
C LEU A 239 -10.16 -8.00 -8.65
N GLY A 240 -11.03 -7.02 -8.85
CA GLY A 240 -12.20 -7.08 -9.71
C GLY A 240 -11.84 -6.80 -11.18
N MET A 241 -12.86 -6.52 -11.99
CA MET A 241 -12.69 -6.19 -13.41
C MET A 241 -13.08 -4.74 -13.67
N ARG A 242 -12.11 -3.93 -14.09
CA ARG A 242 -12.31 -2.54 -14.53
C ARG A 242 -11.54 -2.31 -15.80
N TRP A 243 -12.22 -2.04 -16.92
CA TRP A 243 -11.59 -1.86 -18.22
C TRP A 243 -11.81 -0.47 -18.81
N TYR A 244 -10.73 0.20 -19.20
CA TYR A 244 -10.80 1.52 -19.82
C TYR A 244 -10.97 1.40 -21.33
N ARG A 245 -12.04 2.01 -21.86
CA ARG A 245 -12.33 2.07 -23.30
C ARG A 245 -12.08 3.46 -23.84
N ASN A 246 -11.57 3.51 -25.08
CA ASN A 246 -11.32 4.75 -25.83
C ASN A 246 -10.47 5.76 -25.03
N ALA A 247 -9.33 5.29 -24.51
CA ALA A 247 -8.49 6.07 -23.60
C ALA A 247 -7.75 7.25 -24.27
N VAL A 248 -7.90 7.47 -25.58
CA VAL A 248 -7.17 8.51 -26.32
C VAL A 248 -8.17 9.50 -26.91
N GLN A 249 -8.02 10.77 -26.54
CA GLN A 249 -8.74 11.88 -27.16
C GLN A 249 -7.81 12.63 -28.12
N PHE A 250 -8.37 13.11 -29.24
CA PHE A 250 -7.64 13.75 -30.34
C PHE A 250 -7.96 15.24 -30.42
N SER A 251 -6.92 16.04 -30.68
CA SER A 251 -7.07 17.42 -31.16
C SER A 251 -6.21 17.60 -32.41
N GLU A 252 -6.82 18.02 -33.51
CA GLU A 252 -6.08 18.28 -34.76
C GLU A 252 -5.23 19.54 -34.61
N GLY A 253 -3.94 19.44 -35.00
CA GLY A 253 -3.06 20.60 -35.12
C GLY A 253 -3.55 21.60 -36.17
N LYS A 254 -3.05 22.84 -36.09
CA LYS A 254 -3.38 23.87 -37.09
C LYS A 254 -2.78 23.50 -38.45
N GLY A 255 -3.62 23.20 -39.43
CA GLY A 255 -3.30 23.34 -40.86
C GLY A 255 -2.43 22.23 -41.45
N GLY A 256 -2.96 21.01 -41.58
CA GLY A 256 -2.39 19.97 -42.46
C GLY A 256 -1.03 19.41 -42.02
N SER A 257 -0.56 19.72 -40.81
CA SER A 257 0.62 19.10 -40.19
C SER A 257 0.27 17.73 -39.59
N VAL A 258 1.24 16.81 -39.59
CA VAL A 258 1.14 15.49 -38.92
C VAL A 258 1.33 15.61 -37.39
N GLU A 259 1.56 16.82 -36.87
CA GLU A 259 1.67 17.10 -35.44
C GLU A 259 0.29 17.09 -34.76
N SER A 260 0.14 16.24 -33.74
CA SER A 260 -1.08 16.05 -32.97
C SER A 260 -0.77 16.03 -31.47
N THR A 261 -1.67 16.58 -30.66
CA THR A 261 -1.61 16.45 -29.20
C THR A 261 -2.61 15.39 -28.75
N PHE A 262 -2.14 14.45 -27.93
CA PHE A 262 -2.94 13.36 -27.38
C PHE A 262 -3.14 13.60 -25.89
N THR A 263 -4.37 13.40 -25.42
CA THR A 263 -4.66 13.29 -23.99
C THR A 263 -5.09 11.86 -23.70
N ILE A 264 -4.45 11.25 -22.70
CA ILE A 264 -4.84 9.93 -22.20
C ILE A 264 -5.86 10.12 -21.09
N GLY A 265 -7.07 9.64 -21.33
CA GLY A 265 -8.19 9.70 -20.40
C GLY A 265 -9.30 8.78 -20.91
N ALA A 266 -9.90 8.00 -20.01
CA ALA A 266 -10.93 7.06 -20.42
C ALA A 266 -12.23 7.78 -20.80
N ALA A 267 -12.78 7.46 -21.97
CA ALA A 267 -14.12 7.91 -22.32
C ALA A 267 -15.21 7.09 -21.62
N TYR A 268 -14.91 5.83 -21.29
CA TYR A 268 -15.84 4.92 -20.65
C TYR A 268 -15.09 3.82 -19.87
N ILE A 269 -15.71 3.33 -18.79
CA ILE A 269 -15.17 2.31 -17.90
C ILE A 269 -16.17 1.15 -17.87
N ASP A 270 -15.74 -0.02 -18.34
CA ASP A 270 -16.48 -1.27 -18.21
C ASP A 270 -16.15 -1.92 -16.86
N ASN A 271 -17.16 -2.15 -16.03
CA ASN A 271 -17.04 -2.99 -14.85
C ASN A 271 -17.86 -4.27 -15.08
N GLU A 272 -17.23 -5.43 -14.91
CA GLU A 272 -17.93 -6.71 -14.82
C GLU A 272 -17.93 -7.18 -13.37
N THR A 273 -19.06 -7.71 -12.91
CA THR A 273 -19.16 -8.24 -11.55
C THR A 273 -18.30 -9.48 -11.38
N VAL A 274 -17.47 -9.44 -10.36
CA VAL A 274 -16.54 -10.50 -10.01
C VAL A 274 -16.86 -10.94 -8.58
N GLU A 275 -17.01 -12.25 -8.35
CA GLU A 275 -17.19 -12.75 -6.99
C GLU A 275 -16.03 -12.29 -6.09
N SER A 276 -16.38 -11.65 -4.97
CA SER A 276 -15.46 -10.98 -4.05
C SER A 276 -14.54 -9.95 -4.72
N GLY A 277 -14.99 -9.27 -5.78
CA GLY A 277 -14.24 -8.23 -6.47
C GLY A 277 -14.19 -6.90 -5.69
N ASP A 278 -13.03 -6.26 -5.68
CA ASP A 278 -12.82 -4.95 -5.06
C ASP A 278 -13.71 -3.85 -5.67
N CYS A 279 -13.87 -3.81 -7.00
CA CYS A 279 -14.77 -2.88 -7.70
C CYS A 279 -16.22 -2.96 -7.21
N ASP A 280 -16.74 -4.19 -7.05
CA ASP A 280 -18.12 -4.44 -6.65
C ASP A 280 -18.34 -4.05 -5.18
N SER A 281 -17.38 -4.36 -4.30
CA SER A 281 -17.43 -4.00 -2.89
C SER A 281 -17.49 -2.49 -2.68
N VAL A 282 -16.61 -1.74 -3.35
CA VAL A 282 -16.58 -0.27 -3.31
C VAL A 282 -17.88 0.32 -3.85
N ALA A 283 -18.42 -0.23 -4.95
CA ALA A 283 -19.69 0.23 -5.52
C ALA A 283 -20.90 0.03 -4.60
N LEU A 284 -20.79 -0.84 -3.59
CA LEU A 284 -21.81 -1.07 -2.55
C LEU A 284 -21.58 -0.23 -1.29
N GLY A 285 -20.61 0.71 -1.29
CA GLY A 285 -20.25 1.52 -0.14
C GLY A 285 -19.49 0.76 0.95
N ILE A 286 -18.86 -0.37 0.59
CA ILE A 286 -18.08 -1.22 1.50
C ILE A 286 -16.59 -1.02 1.19
N ALA A 287 -15.74 -0.90 2.22
CA ALA A 287 -14.31 -0.78 2.02
C ALA A 287 -13.70 -2.15 1.66
N SER A 288 -12.97 -2.22 0.54
CA SER A 288 -12.39 -3.47 0.06
C SER A 288 -10.97 -3.67 0.61
N ILE A 289 -10.67 -4.86 1.15
CA ILE A 289 -9.33 -5.27 1.58
C ILE A 289 -8.89 -6.45 0.70
N SER A 290 -8.00 -6.18 -0.25
CA SER A 290 -7.41 -7.20 -1.11
C SER A 290 -6.06 -7.66 -0.59
N SER A 291 -5.89 -8.97 -0.38
CA SER A 291 -4.59 -9.59 -0.10
C SER A 291 -3.87 -9.87 -1.43
N LEU A 292 -2.77 -9.18 -1.68
CA LEU A 292 -2.06 -9.24 -2.96
C LEU A 292 -0.64 -9.80 -2.79
N PRO A 293 -0.19 -10.72 -3.66
CA PRO A 293 1.17 -11.20 -3.62
C PRO A 293 2.13 -10.06 -4.01
N THR A 294 3.23 -9.93 -3.28
CA THR A 294 4.31 -8.96 -3.57
C THR A 294 5.12 -9.40 -4.79
N TRP A 295 5.36 -10.71 -4.91
CA TRP A 295 6.15 -11.29 -5.99
C TRP A 295 5.27 -11.70 -7.17
N PRO A 296 5.75 -11.55 -8.42
CA PRO A 296 5.04 -12.06 -9.58
C PRO A 296 4.99 -13.58 -9.54
N GLN A 297 3.94 -14.16 -10.13
CA GLN A 297 3.87 -15.60 -10.33
C GLN A 297 5.11 -16.11 -11.07
N THR A 298 5.54 -17.34 -10.76
CA THR A 298 6.80 -17.98 -11.20
C THR A 298 8.09 -17.51 -10.50
N HIS A 299 8.06 -16.45 -9.70
CA HIS A 299 9.18 -16.13 -8.82
C HIS A 299 9.29 -17.18 -7.71
N PRO A 300 10.51 -17.57 -7.26
CA PRO A 300 10.67 -18.55 -6.17
C PRO A 300 10.04 -18.15 -4.81
N LEU A 301 9.68 -16.88 -4.64
CA LEU A 301 8.99 -16.34 -3.45
C LEU A 301 7.51 -16.01 -3.72
N ALA A 302 6.97 -16.39 -4.87
CA ALA A 302 5.56 -16.22 -5.16
C ALA A 302 4.71 -17.09 -4.24
N LEU A 303 3.49 -16.65 -3.95
CA LEU A 303 2.49 -17.47 -3.26
C LEU A 303 1.75 -18.32 -4.29
N ASP A 304 1.36 -19.54 -3.91
CA ASP A 304 0.53 -20.37 -4.79
C ASP A 304 -0.94 -19.95 -4.78
N ASP A 305 -1.65 -20.28 -5.86
CA ASP A 305 -3.04 -19.87 -6.07
C ASP A 305 -4.00 -20.48 -5.03
N ALA A 306 -3.69 -21.66 -4.47
CA ALA A 306 -4.53 -22.27 -3.44
C ALA A 306 -4.45 -21.48 -2.13
N LEU A 307 -3.26 -21.04 -1.74
CA LEU A 307 -3.08 -20.16 -0.59
C LEU A 307 -3.75 -18.79 -0.79
N LEU A 308 -3.64 -18.20 -1.99
CA LEU A 308 -4.32 -16.94 -2.32
C LEU A 308 -5.85 -17.09 -2.34
N ALA A 309 -6.39 -18.25 -2.74
CA ALA A 309 -7.82 -18.53 -2.63
C ALA A 309 -8.29 -18.57 -1.17
N HIS A 310 -7.48 -19.12 -0.25
CA HIS A 310 -7.76 -19.07 1.18
C HIS A 310 -7.78 -17.63 1.73
N ALA A 311 -7.00 -16.72 1.15
CA ALA A 311 -6.97 -15.32 1.57
C ALA A 311 -8.29 -14.57 1.33
N LEU A 312 -9.23 -15.14 0.55
CA LEU A 312 -10.56 -14.58 0.30
C LEU A 312 -11.58 -14.87 1.41
N GLN A 313 -11.23 -15.72 2.38
CA GLN A 313 -12.09 -15.97 3.53
C GLN A 313 -12.11 -14.75 4.45
N SER A 314 -13.31 -14.37 4.88
CA SER A 314 -13.54 -13.22 5.77
C SER A 314 -14.12 -13.65 7.11
N ASP A 315 -13.79 -12.92 8.16
CA ASP A 315 -14.44 -13.02 9.47
C ASP A 315 -15.83 -12.34 9.46
N GLU A 316 -16.53 -12.38 10.59
CA GLU A 316 -17.86 -11.77 10.75
C GLU A 316 -17.89 -10.24 10.56
N THR A 317 -16.73 -9.59 10.62
CA THR A 317 -16.55 -8.15 10.40
C THR A 317 -16.12 -7.81 8.97
N GLY A 318 -15.97 -8.83 8.11
CA GLY A 318 -15.55 -8.71 6.72
C GLY A 318 -14.04 -8.59 6.52
N HIS A 319 -13.25 -8.55 7.60
CA HIS A 319 -11.79 -8.54 7.53
C HIS A 319 -11.23 -9.92 7.13
N PRO A 320 -10.00 -9.99 6.60
CA PRO A 320 -9.40 -11.28 6.24
C PRO A 320 -9.35 -12.23 7.43
N MET A 321 -9.86 -13.45 7.26
CA MET A 321 -9.97 -14.46 8.32
C MET A 321 -8.60 -14.80 8.94
N TRP A 322 -7.52 -14.65 8.18
CA TRP A 322 -6.16 -14.91 8.62
C TRP A 322 -5.57 -13.81 9.53
N PHE A 323 -6.31 -12.74 9.85
CA PHE A 323 -5.94 -11.74 10.87
C PHE A 323 -6.04 -12.30 12.31
N LYS A 324 -5.40 -13.43 12.55
CA LYS A 324 -5.33 -14.11 13.85
C LYS A 324 -3.90 -13.99 14.39
N GLY A 325 -3.80 -13.51 15.62
CA GLY A 325 -2.55 -13.35 16.37
C GLY A 325 -2.24 -14.52 17.27
#